data_AF-A0A3A8L1Z2-F1
#
_entry.id   AF-A0A3A8L1Z2-F1
#
_cell.length_a   1.000
_cell.length_b   1.000
_cell.length_c   1.000
_cell.angle_alpha   90.00
_cell.angle_beta   90.00
_cell.angle_gamma   90.00
#
_symmetry.space_group_name_H-M   'P 1'
#
loop_
_entity.id
_entity.type
_entity.pdbx_description
1 polymer ?
#
loop_
_entity_poly.entity_id
_entity_poly.type
_entity_poly.pdbx_seq_one_letter_code
_entity_poly.pdbx_strand_id
1 'polypeptide(L)'
;MFDACGGCERRGTAGEVFDWCAHCELSLCPTCLTRGCCGSVPADSGRGAPRELPEPPRAAPEPLPEHFGGRCCTHARAVACSCAFHWVCVRHGDLHVGTHD
;
A
#
# COMPACT_ATOMS: atom_id res chain seq x y z
N MET A 1 -27.05 3.02 -6.25
CA MET A 1 -27.19 3.13 -4.79
C MET A 1 -27.34 4.61 -4.49
N PHE A 2 -28.38 5.05 -3.79
CA PHE A 2 -28.53 6.46 -3.41
C PHE A 2 -27.76 6.66 -2.11
N ASP A 3 -26.78 7.57 -2.11
CA ASP A 3 -26.03 7.87 -0.90
C ASP A 3 -26.95 8.55 0.13
N ALA A 4 -26.83 8.14 1.39
CA ALA A 4 -27.48 8.80 2.52
C ALA A 4 -26.49 9.80 3.14
N CYS A 5 -27.01 10.97 3.55
CA CYS A 5 -26.20 11.95 4.26
C CYS A 5 -25.81 11.39 5.63
N GLY A 6 -24.52 11.30 5.94
CA GLY A 6 -24.03 10.84 7.25
C GLY A 6 -24.38 11.78 8.41
N GLY A 7 -24.79 13.02 8.12
CA GLY A 7 -25.16 14.00 9.16
C GLY A 7 -26.66 14.09 9.48
N CYS A 8 -27.54 13.78 8.53
CA CYS A 8 -29.00 13.90 8.73
C CYS A 8 -29.81 12.72 8.18
N GLU A 9 -29.13 11.67 7.72
CA GLU A 9 -29.70 10.42 7.19
C GLU A 9 -30.63 10.59 5.97
N ARG A 10 -30.78 11.83 5.47
CA ARG A 10 -31.54 12.11 4.26
C ARG A 10 -30.92 11.37 3.09
N ARG A 11 -31.73 10.56 2.41
CA ARG A 11 -31.36 9.91 1.15
C ARG A 11 -31.28 10.94 0.03
N GLY A 12 -30.26 10.82 -0.82
CA GLY A 12 -30.13 11.63 -2.03
C GLY A 12 -31.17 11.27 -3.08
N THR A 13 -31.50 12.23 -3.94
CA THR A 13 -32.31 11.99 -5.14
C THR A 13 -31.42 11.68 -6.35
N ALA A 14 -32.03 11.17 -7.44
CA ALA A 14 -31.29 10.95 -8.68
C ALA A 14 -30.65 12.26 -9.19
N GLY A 15 -29.34 12.21 -9.49
CA GLY A 15 -28.56 13.37 -9.97
C GLY A 15 -28.11 14.35 -8.88
N GLU A 16 -28.46 14.11 -7.62
CA GLU A 16 -27.96 14.92 -6.51
C GLU A 16 -26.52 14.52 -6.18
N VAL A 17 -25.63 15.51 -6.04
CA VAL A 17 -24.23 15.29 -5.71
C VAL A 17 -24.01 15.68 -4.25
N PHE A 18 -23.58 14.72 -3.44
CA PHE A 18 -23.09 14.97 -2.09
C PHE A 18 -21.58 15.22 -2.16
N ASP A 19 -21.10 16.10 -1.28
CA ASP A 19 -19.67 16.20 -1.00
C ASP A 19 -19.35 15.33 0.22
N TRP A 20 -18.10 15.23 0.63
CA TRP A 20 -17.70 14.45 1.80
C TRP A 20 -16.81 15.25 2.75
N CYS A 21 -16.84 14.92 4.03
CA CYS A 21 -15.97 15.53 5.03
C CYS A 21 -14.60 14.86 5.01
N ALA A 22 -13.54 15.62 4.72
CA ALA A 22 -12.16 15.14 4.64
C ALA A 22 -11.65 14.46 5.93
N HIS A 23 -12.27 14.75 7.07
CA HIS A 23 -11.86 14.23 8.37
C HIS A 23 -12.70 13.02 8.83
N CYS A 24 -14.01 13.05 8.62
CA CYS A 24 -14.91 11.96 9.04
C CYS A 24 -15.18 10.92 7.95
N GLU A 25 -14.80 11.21 6.71
CA GLU A 25 -15.07 10.37 5.54
C GLU A 25 -16.57 10.12 5.27
N LEU A 26 -17.44 10.99 5.80
CA LEU A 26 -18.90 10.91 5.62
C LEU A 26 -19.35 11.75 4.42
N SER A 27 -20.23 11.19 3.59
CA SER A 27 -20.98 11.95 2.57
C SER A 27 -22.00 12.89 3.23
N LEU A 28 -21.98 14.17 2.89
CA LEU A 28 -22.81 15.22 3.47
C LEU A 28 -23.62 15.96 2.40
N CYS A 29 -24.89 16.22 2.70
CA CYS A 29 -25.70 17.12 1.90
C CYS A 29 -25.23 18.59 2.08
N PRO A 30 -25.59 19.51 1.16
CA PRO A 30 -25.15 20.91 1.23
C PRO A 30 -25.47 21.60 2.57
N THR A 31 -26.61 21.28 3.17
CA THR A 31 -27.00 21.81 4.48
C THR A 31 -26.13 21.27 5.62
N CYS A 32 -25.81 19.97 5.63
CA CYS A 32 -24.93 19.41 6.66
C CYS A 32 -23.48 19.86 6.46
N LEU A 33 -23.03 20.02 5.22
CA LEU A 33 -21.69 20.54 4.92
C LEU A 33 -21.50 21.96 5.48
N THR A 34 -22.50 22.84 5.27
CA THR A 34 -22.49 24.22 5.79
C THR A 34 -22.65 24.30 7.30
N ARG A 35 -23.43 23.41 7.92
CA ARG A 35 -23.54 23.29 9.38
C ARG A 35 -22.26 22.79 10.03
N GLY A 36 -21.45 22.04 9.30
CA GLY A 36 -20.23 21.46 9.81
C GLY A 36 -20.34 20.00 10.24
N CYS A 37 -19.17 19.37 10.37
CA CYS A 37 -18.96 17.99 10.78
C CYS A 37 -17.68 17.93 11.63
N CYS A 38 -17.55 16.95 12.55
CA CYS A 38 -16.43 16.83 13.51
C CYS A 38 -16.00 18.13 14.23
N GLY A 39 -16.93 19.07 14.46
CA GLY A 39 -16.63 20.35 15.09
C GLY A 39 -16.06 21.42 14.14
N SER A 40 -15.88 21.12 12.86
CA SER A 40 -15.49 22.10 11.83
C SER A 40 -16.72 22.72 11.19
N VAL A 41 -16.82 24.06 11.15
CA VAL A 41 -17.94 24.80 10.51
C VAL A 41 -17.38 25.87 9.55
N PRO A 42 -17.62 25.74 8.22
CA PRO A 42 -18.20 24.60 7.52
C PRO A 42 -17.30 23.34 7.60
N ALA A 43 -17.86 22.18 7.28
CA ALA A 43 -17.08 20.94 7.22
C ALA A 43 -16.02 21.05 6.12
N ASP A 44 -14.83 20.51 6.38
CA ASP A 44 -13.76 20.51 5.38
C ASP A 44 -14.11 19.55 4.24
N SER A 45 -14.35 20.11 3.05
CA SER A 45 -14.75 19.33 1.87
C SER A 45 -13.54 18.58 1.32
N GLY A 46 -13.72 17.30 1.04
CA GLY A 46 -12.70 16.51 0.38
C GLY A 46 -12.37 16.94 -1.06
N ARG A 47 -13.11 17.88 -1.68
CA ARG A 47 -12.66 18.54 -2.92
C ARG A 47 -11.38 19.35 -2.74
N GLY A 48 -11.17 19.90 -1.55
CA GLY A 48 -9.97 20.66 -1.19
C GLY A 48 -8.84 19.78 -0.66
N ALA A 49 -9.12 18.51 -0.35
CA ALA A 49 -8.13 17.60 0.18
C ALA A 49 -7.00 17.34 -0.84
N PRO A 50 -5.73 17.30 -0.39
CA PRO A 50 -4.61 16.90 -1.24
C PRO A 50 -4.90 15.55 -1.90
N ARG A 51 -4.74 15.46 -3.22
CA ARG A 51 -4.98 14.21 -3.97
C ARG A 51 -3.87 13.17 -3.77
N GLU A 52 -2.74 13.60 -3.21
CA GLU A 52 -1.58 12.76 -2.97
C GLU A 52 -1.52 12.39 -1.50
N LEU A 53 -1.50 11.08 -1.23
CA LEU A 53 -1.12 10.57 0.07
C LEU A 53 0.32 11.05 0.36
N PRO A 54 0.65 11.39 1.61
CA PRO A 54 2.03 11.68 1.96
C PRO A 54 2.93 10.50 1.56
N GLU A 55 4.09 10.82 1.00
CA GLU A 55 5.04 9.80 0.54
C GLU A 55 5.34 8.84 1.71
N PRO A 56 5.18 7.52 1.51
CA PRO A 56 5.42 6.58 2.59
C PRO A 56 6.87 6.75 3.08
N PRO A 57 7.13 6.65 4.39
CA PRO A 57 8.49 6.73 4.90
C PRO A 57 9.34 5.71 4.15
N ARG A 58 10.49 6.16 3.60
CA ARG A 58 11.42 5.26 2.91
C ARG A 58 11.81 4.15 3.87
N ALA A 59 11.33 2.93 3.60
CA ALA A 59 11.81 1.75 4.30
C ALA A 59 13.32 1.67 4.06
N ALA A 60 14.09 1.59 5.15
CA ALA A 60 15.49 1.21 5.04
C ALA A 60 15.53 -0.17 4.34
N PRO A 61 16.43 -0.39 3.36
CA PRO A 61 16.55 -1.69 2.74
C PRO A 61 16.92 -2.70 3.83
N GLU A 62 15.98 -3.60 4.15
CA GLU A 62 16.27 -4.72 5.04
C GLU A 62 17.36 -5.58 4.40
N PRO A 63 18.41 -5.95 5.14
CA PRO A 63 19.41 -6.87 4.62
C PRO A 63 18.73 -8.19 4.28
N LEU A 64 18.92 -8.66 3.04
CA LEU A 64 18.42 -9.97 2.62
C LEU A 64 19.02 -11.06 3.53
N PRO A 65 18.25 -12.08 3.95
CA PRO A 65 18.76 -13.16 4.79
C PRO A 65 19.98 -13.83 4.14
N GLU A 66 20.99 -14.16 4.95
CA GLU A 66 22.37 -14.44 4.52
C GLU A 66 22.54 -15.62 3.53
N HIS A 67 21.51 -16.42 3.25
CA HIS A 67 21.58 -17.44 2.20
C HIS A 67 20.25 -17.55 1.46
N PHE A 68 20.15 -16.87 0.31
CA PHE A 68 19.01 -16.96 -0.60
C PHE A 68 18.98 -18.36 -1.26
N GLY A 69 18.45 -19.37 -0.57
CA GLY A 69 18.31 -20.74 -1.10
C GLY A 69 19.63 -21.40 -1.50
N GLY A 70 20.70 -21.19 -0.72
CA GLY A 70 22.04 -21.75 -0.99
C GLY A 70 22.88 -20.94 -1.98
N ARG A 71 22.44 -19.75 -2.40
CA ARG A 71 23.25 -18.80 -3.19
C ARG A 71 24.17 -17.98 -2.30
N CYS A 72 25.40 -17.74 -2.75
CA CYS A 72 26.32 -16.80 -2.08
C CYS A 72 25.94 -15.32 -2.29
N CYS A 73 25.27 -14.98 -3.41
CA CYS A 73 24.79 -13.62 -3.72
C CYS A 73 23.80 -13.64 -4.92
N THR A 74 23.27 -12.48 -5.29
CA THR A 74 22.33 -12.32 -6.41
C THR A 74 22.92 -12.62 -7.79
N HIS A 75 24.25 -12.60 -7.94
CA HIS A 75 24.94 -12.92 -9.20
C HIS A 75 25.19 -14.43 -9.40
N ALA A 76 24.91 -15.28 -8.42
CA ALA A 76 25.09 -16.72 -8.53
C ALA A 76 24.09 -17.34 -9.52
N ARG A 77 24.58 -18.21 -10.41
CA ARG A 77 23.76 -18.94 -11.38
C ARG A 77 23.69 -20.43 -11.03
N ALA A 78 22.50 -21.01 -11.18
CA ALA A 78 22.31 -22.44 -10.96
C ALA A 78 22.93 -23.22 -12.13
N VAL A 79 23.67 -24.27 -11.79
CA VAL A 79 24.16 -25.27 -12.74
C VAL A 79 23.57 -26.61 -12.36
N ALA A 80 23.14 -27.38 -13.36
CA ALA A 80 22.62 -28.72 -13.12
C ALA A 80 23.74 -29.64 -12.62
N CYS A 81 23.69 -30.07 -11.35
CA CYS A 81 24.32 -31.31 -10.91
C CYS A 81 23.22 -32.35 -10.69
N SER A 82 23.51 -33.61 -11.00
CA SER A 82 22.67 -34.75 -10.60
C SER A 82 22.65 -34.97 -9.09
N CYS A 83 23.54 -34.31 -8.35
CA CYS A 83 23.93 -34.64 -6.99
C CYS A 83 23.54 -33.60 -5.93
N ALA A 84 23.41 -32.33 -6.31
CA ALA A 84 23.28 -31.21 -5.38
C ALA A 84 22.84 -29.93 -6.11
N PHE A 85 22.48 -28.90 -5.33
CA PHE A 85 22.34 -27.55 -5.85
C PHE A 85 23.74 -26.95 -6.01
N HIS A 86 24.20 -26.88 -7.26
CA HIS A 86 25.47 -26.26 -7.61
C HIS A 86 25.25 -24.83 -8.10
N TRP A 87 25.85 -23.87 -7.39
CA TRP A 87 25.81 -22.46 -7.74
C TRP A 87 27.20 -21.97 -8.15
N VAL A 88 27.31 -21.38 -9.34
CA VAL A 88 28.55 -20.79 -9.85
C VAL A 88 28.46 -19.27 -9.73
N CYS A 89 29.46 -18.65 -9.11
CA CYS A 89 29.57 -17.20 -8.99
C CYS A 89 30.95 -16.71 -9.45
N VAL A 90 30.99 -15.80 -10.42
CA VAL A 90 32.25 -15.22 -10.93
C VAL A 90 33.07 -14.46 -9.89
N ARG A 91 32.47 -14.08 -8.75
CA ARG A 91 33.13 -13.33 -7.67
C ARG A 91 33.58 -14.20 -6.49
N HIS A 92 32.84 -15.25 -6.19
CA HIS A 92 33.04 -16.05 -4.97
C HIS A 92 33.41 -17.51 -5.28
N GLY A 93 33.48 -17.88 -6.55
CA GLY A 93 33.74 -19.24 -7.00
C GLY A 93 32.50 -20.12 -6.95
N ASP A 94 32.76 -21.42 -6.90
CA ASP A 94 31.74 -22.45 -6.95
C ASP A 94 31.28 -22.79 -5.54
N LEU A 95 29.97 -22.67 -5.31
CA LEU A 95 29.34 -23.03 -4.05
C LEU A 95 28.49 -24.28 -4.28
N HIS A 96 28.89 -25.36 -3.59
CA HIS A 96 28.21 -26.64 -3.65
C HIS A 96 27.51 -26.89 -2.32
N VAL A 97 26.17 -26.93 -2.35
CA VAL A 97 25.36 -27.20 -1.15
C VAL A 97 24.58 -28.50 -1.37
N GLY A 98 25.10 -29.57 -0.78
CA GLY A 98 24.54 -30.92 -0.78
C GLY A 98 25.46 -31.89 -0.03
N THR A 99 24.91 -33.01 0.43
CA THR A 99 25.69 -34.13 0.98
C THR A 99 26.00 -35.11 -0.14
N HIS A 100 27.29 -35.42 -0.33
CA HIS A 100 27.70 -36.60 -1.08
C HIS A 100 27.49 -37.82 -0.17
N ASP A 101 26.72 -38.82 -0.63
CA ASP A 101 26.85 -40.19 -0.14
C ASP A 101 28.01 -40.88 -0.86
#